data_AF-A0A529T5Q6-F1
#
_entry.id   AF-A0A529T5Q6-F1
#
_cell.length_a   1.000
_cell.length_b   1.000
_cell.length_c   1.000
_cell.angle_alpha   90.00
_cell.angle_beta   90.00
_cell.angle_gamma   90.00
#
_symmetry.space_group_name_H-M   'P 1'
#
loop_
_entity.id
_entity.type
_entity.pdbx_description
1 polymer ?
#
loop_
_entity_poly.entity_id
_entity_poly.type
_entity_poly.pdbx_seq_one_letter_code
_entity_poly.pdbx_strand_id
1 'polypeptide(L)' 'MDTDHQADEAWVLGVQRKLYQWSKANPDDQWRDMWGWLTDSRMLRHAWRRVSTNKGGRTAGVDGMTVG' A
#
# COMPACT_ATOMS: atom_id res chain seq x y z
N MET A 1 -5.70 -11.72 -14.48
CA MET A 1 -4.36 -11.24 -14.06
C MET A 1 -4.21 -9.74 -14.24
N ASP A 2 -4.12 -9.18 -15.46
CA ASP A 2 -3.88 -7.72 -15.60
C ASP A 2 -5.07 -6.85 -15.19
N THR A 3 -6.29 -7.32 -15.45
CA THR A 3 -7.54 -6.68 -15.02
C THR A 3 -7.69 -6.67 -13.50
N ASP A 4 -7.23 -7.72 -12.81
CA ASP A 4 -7.28 -7.82 -11.34
C ASP A 4 -6.35 -6.78 -10.71
N HIS A 5 -5.19 -6.54 -11.32
CA HIS A 5 -4.26 -5.51 -10.86
C HIS A 5 -4.81 -4.09 -11.01
N GLN A 6 -5.46 -3.79 -12.15
CA GLN A 6 -6.10 -2.49 -12.36
C GLN A 6 -7.26 -2.28 -11.38
N ALA A 7 -8.02 -3.34 -11.08
CA ALA A 7 -9.08 -3.29 -10.08
C ALA A 7 -8.53 -3.06 -8.66
N ASP A 8 -7.44 -3.73 -8.28
CA ASP A 8 -6.75 -3.51 -7.01
C ASP A 8 -6.23 -2.07 -6.89
N GLU A 9 -5.59 -1.55 -7.93
CA GLU A 9 -5.08 -0.17 -7.97
C GLU A 9 -6.21 0.86 -7.85
N ALA A 10 -7.28 0.71 -8.62
CA ALA A 10 -8.46 1.58 -8.54
C ALA A 10 -9.08 1.58 -7.14
N TRP A 11 -9.14 0.41 -6.49
CA TRP A 11 -9.63 0.29 -5.13
C TRP A 11 -8.72 1.00 -4.12
N VAL A 12 -7.41 0.81 -4.22
CA VAL A 12 -6.41 1.47 -3.34
C VAL A 12 -6.49 2.99 -3.47
N LEU A 13 -6.62 3.53 -4.69
CA LEU A 13 -6.82 4.97 -4.92
C LEU A 13 -8.12 5.48 -4.26
N GLY A 14 -9.18 4.66 -4.27
CA GLY A 14 -10.43 4.96 -3.56
C GLY A 14 -10.23 5.06 -2.05
N VAL A 15 -9.47 4.13 -1.46
CA VAL A 15 -9.11 4.14 -0.04
C VAL A 15 -8.27 5.37 0.32
N GLN A 16 -7.24 5.68 -0.47
CA GLN A 16 -6.37 6.85 -0.26
C GLN A 16 -7.18 8.16 -0.30
N ARG A 17 -8.13 8.29 -1.23
CA ARG A 17 -9.00 9.47 -1.31
C ARG A 17 -9.85 9.64 -0.05
N LYS A 18 -10.44 8.55 0.46
CA LYS A 18 -11.23 8.56 1.70
C LYS A 18 -10.37 8.98 2.89
N LEU A 19 -9.16 8.39 3.00
CA LEU A 19 -8.21 8.73 4.06
C LEU A 19 -7.85 10.23 4.02
N TYR A 20 -7.49 10.74 2.84
CA TYR A 20 -7.16 12.15 2.66
C TYR A 20 -8.31 13.09 3.06
N GLN A 21 -9.53 12.80 2.59
CA GLN A 21 -10.72 13.59 2.92
C GLN A 21 -10.98 13.60 4.43
N TRP A 22 -10.87 12.46 5.09
CA TRP A 22 -11.09 12.38 6.53
C TRP A 22 -10.00 13.09 7.33
N SER A 23 -8.72 12.90 6.99
CA SER A 23 -7.62 13.55 7.70
C SER A 23 -7.73 15.07 7.62
N LYS A 24 -8.24 15.59 6.50
CA LYS A 24 -8.52 17.02 6.36
C LYS A 24 -9.70 17.48 7.22
N ALA A 25 -10.74 16.65 7.35
CA ALA A 25 -11.93 16.98 8.14
C ALA A 25 -11.73 16.80 9.65
N ASN A 26 -10.80 15.94 10.07
CA ASN A 26 -10.56 15.58 11.47
C ASN A 26 -9.04 15.66 11.77
N PRO A 27 -8.44 16.85 11.79
CA PRO A 27 -6.98 17.01 11.89
C PRO A 27 -6.39 16.52 13.23
N ASP A 28 -7.19 16.55 14.30
CA ASP A 28 -6.76 16.14 15.64
C ASP A 28 -7.13 14.70 15.99
N ASP A 29 -7.84 14.00 15.10
CA ASP A 29 -8.26 12.62 15.31
C ASP A 29 -7.27 11.64 14.67
N GLN A 30 -7.07 10.50 15.33
CA GLN A 30 -6.28 9.40 14.79
C GLN A 30 -7.23 8.37 14.18
N TRP A 31 -7.08 8.09 12.88
CA TRP A 31 -7.97 7.16 12.20
C TRP A 31 -7.83 5.75 12.80
N ARG A 32 -8.88 5.27 13.47
CA ARG A 32 -8.86 4.01 14.25
C ARG A 32 -8.88 2.74 13.40
N ASP A 33 -9.38 2.80 12.17
CA ASP A 33 -9.57 1.62 11.30
C ASP A 33 -8.48 1.47 10.23
N MET A 34 -7.24 1.91 10.53
CA MET A 34 -6.15 1.83 9.56
C MET A 34 -5.72 0.37 9.33
N TRP A 35 -5.88 -0.48 10.35
CA TRP A 35 -5.50 -1.88 10.31
C TRP A 35 -6.31 -2.70 9.29
N GLY A 36 -7.62 -2.46 9.20
CA GLY A 36 -8.50 -3.17 8.27
C GLY A 36 -8.07 -2.98 6.81
N TRP A 37 -7.66 -1.76 6.45
CA TRP A 37 -7.16 -1.48 5.11
C TRP A 37 -5.74 -1.98 4.89
N LEU A 38 -4.84 -1.79 5.87
CA LEU A 38 -3.45 -2.26 5.76
C LEU A 38 -3.34 -3.77 5.54
N THR A 39 -4.28 -4.53 6.10
CA THR A 39 -4.33 -5.99 5.99
C THR A 39 -5.19 -6.48 4.83
N ASP A 40 -5.85 -5.59 4.08
CA ASP A 40 -6.65 -5.97 2.93
C ASP A 40 -5.78 -6.55 1.81
N SER A 41 -6.17 -7.72 1.30
CA SER A 41 -5.41 -8.43 0.27
C SER A 41 -5.13 -7.61 -0.99
N ARG A 42 -6.04 -6.70 -1.37
CA ARG A 42 -5.88 -5.80 -2.53
C ARG A 42 -4.77 -4.80 -2.27
N MET A 43 -4.71 -4.27 -1.05
CA MET A 43 -3.64 -3.34 -0.65
C MET A 43 -2.29 -4.05 -0.60
N LEU A 44 -2.24 -5.26 -0.04
CA LEU A 44 -1.01 -6.07 0.02
C LEU A 44 -0.49 -6.45 -1.37
N ARG A 45 -1.36 -6.87 -2.30
CA ARG A 45 -0.97 -7.16 -3.69
C ARG A 45 -0.40 -5.94 -4.40
N HIS A 46 -1.07 -4.80 -4.27
CA HIS A 46 -0.61 -3.54 -4.84
C HIS A 46 0.75 -3.10 -4.26
N ALA A 47 0.90 -3.16 -2.93
CA ALA A 47 2.15 -2.81 -2.25
C ALA A 47 3.30 -3.74 -2.67
N TRP A 48 3.08 -5.05 -2.71
CA TRP A 48 4.09 -6.01 -3.13
C TRP A 48 4.57 -5.73 -4.56
N ARG A 49 3.66 -5.48 -5.51
CA ARG A 49 4.02 -5.14 -6.90
C ARG A 49 4.90 -3.88 -6.97
N ARG A 50 4.60 -2.87 -6.15
CA ARG A 50 5.38 -1.65 -6.11
C ARG A 50 6.78 -1.88 -5.53
N VAL A 51 6.88 -2.68 -4.48
CA VAL A 51 8.16 -2.96 -3.80
C VAL A 51 9.02 -3.93 -4.60
N SER A 52 8.44 -4.96 -5.22
CA SER A 52 9.17 -5.97 -5.99
C SER A 52 9.83 -5.41 -7.25
N THR A 53 9.36 -4.27 -7.76
CA THR A 53 9.97 -3.57 -8.90
C THR A 53 11.09 -2.61 -8.48
N ASN A 54 11.29 -2.38 -7.17
CA ASN A 54 12.37 -1.54 -6.71
C ASN A 54 13.72 -2.26 -6.85
N LYS A 55 14.72 -1.58 -7.40
CA LYS A 55 16.11 -2.10 -7.51
C LYS A 55 16.86 -2.15 -6.16
N GLY A 56 16.26 -1.66 -5.07
CA GLY A 56 16.89 -1.54 -3.77
C GLY A 56 18.17 -0.67 -3.77
N GLY A 57 18.87 -0.62 -2.63
CA GLY A 57 20.17 0.04 -2.49
C GLY A 57 21.36 -0.78 -3.02
N ARG A 58 21.11 -1.91 -3.69
CA ARG A 58 22.12 -2.94 -4.04
C ARG A 58 22.91 -3.48 -2.84
N THR A 59 22.37 -3.31 -1.64
CA THR A 59 22.89 -3.88 -0.40
C THR A 59 21.84 -4.83 0.16
N ALA A 60 22.28 -5.86 0.88
CA ALA A 60 21.37 -6.76 1.57
C ALA A 60 20.53 -5.99 2.60
N GLY A 61 19.26 -6.37 2.73
CA GLY A 61 18.43 -5.95 3.85
C GLY A 61 18.92 -6.54 5.17
N VAL A 62 18.26 -6.19 6.29
CA VAL A 62 18.50 -6.82 7.60
C VAL A 62 18.18 -8.32 7.60
N ASP A 63 17.35 -8.76 6.65
CA ASP A 63 17.03 -10.15 6.36
C ASP A 63 18.12 -10.87 5.55
N GLY A 64 19.20 -10.18 5.14
CA GLY A 64 20.27 -10.74 4.33
C GLY A 64 19.91 -10.90 2.85
N MET A 65 18.72 -10.49 2.42
CA MET A 65 18.25 -10.67 1.04
C MET A 65 18.60 -9.46 0.18
N THR A 66 19.08 -9.71 -1.03
CA THR A 66 19.22 -8.70 -2.09
C THR A 66 18.15 -8.92 -3.15
N VAL A 67 17.71 -7.86 -3.82
CA VAL A 67 16.93 -8.03 -5.06
C VAL A 67 17.81 -8.76 -6.09
N GLY A 68 17.31 -9.87 -6.62
CA GLY A 68 18.00 -10.65 -7.66
C GLY A 68 18.03 -9.94 -9.00
#